data_AF-A0A0S4SV78-F1
#
_entry.id   AF-A0A0S4SV78-F1
#
_cell.length_a   1.000
_cell.length_b   1.000
_cell.length_c   1.000
_cell.angle_alpha   90.00
_cell.angle_beta   90.00
_cell.angle_gamma   90.00
#
_symmetry.space_group_name_H-M   'P 1'
#
loop_
_entity.id
_entity.type
_entity.pdbx_description
1 polymer ?
#
loop_
_entity_poly.entity_id
_entity_poly.type
_entity_poly.pdbx_seq_one_letter_code
_entity_poly.pdbx_strand_id
1 'polypeptide(L)'
;MKKDKRIAIRLSEDEYEHIMQKAKGHGLTISRYLRDLAMNYPVICIVDQKAAIDMLKIAGDLGRLGGLFKHWLVGNEESKPNFSGKRTYKDIDEIVDEILDLQILLKEQAKKLMNDNKEDNI
;
A
#
# COMPACT_ATOMS: atom_id res chain seq x y z
N MET A 1 25.72 18.90 5.21
CA MET A 1 27.00 18.50 4.57
C MET A 1 27.06 19.08 3.17
N LYS A 2 28.05 19.91 2.83
CA LYS A 2 28.21 20.44 1.46
C LYS A 2 28.71 19.34 0.54
N LYS A 3 28.16 19.25 -0.67
CA LYS A 3 28.54 18.28 -1.72
C LYS A 3 29.14 19.07 -2.90
N ASP A 4 30.46 19.24 -2.89
CA ASP A 4 31.23 20.09 -3.80
C ASP A 4 32.00 19.29 -4.87
N LYS A 5 32.40 18.06 -4.56
CA LYS A 5 33.09 17.17 -5.52
C LYS A 5 32.13 16.57 -6.55
N ARG A 6 32.55 16.55 -7.82
CA ARG A 6 31.80 15.99 -8.95
C ARG A 6 32.52 14.78 -9.53
N ILE A 7 31.75 13.77 -9.94
CA ILE A 7 32.22 12.58 -10.65
C ILE A 7 31.57 12.58 -12.03
N ALA A 8 32.38 12.54 -13.09
CA ALA A 8 31.90 12.43 -14.46
C ALA A 8 32.06 10.97 -14.91
N ILE A 9 30.96 10.35 -15.34
CA ILE A 9 30.89 8.96 -15.77
C ILE A 9 30.49 8.98 -17.25
N ARG A 10 31.22 8.25 -18.10
CA ARG A 10 30.85 8.05 -19.50
C ARG A 10 29.90 6.86 -19.56
N LEU A 11 28.80 7.03 -20.28
CA LEU A 11 27.74 6.01 -20.45
C LEU A 11 27.42 5.91 -21.94
N SER A 12 26.99 4.73 -22.38
CA SER A 12 26.28 4.62 -23.67
C SER A 12 24.88 5.22 -23.55
N GLU A 13 24.22 5.44 -24.70
CA GLU A 13 22.86 5.98 -24.72
C GLU A 13 21.86 5.04 -24.03
N ASP A 14 21.97 3.73 -24.29
CA ASP A 14 21.16 2.70 -23.63
C ASP A 14 21.36 2.65 -22.11
N GLU A 15 22.61 2.74 -21.65
CA GLU A 15 22.94 2.76 -20.22
C GLU A 15 22.37 4.01 -19.53
N TYR A 16 22.45 5.16 -20.20
CA TYR A 16 21.91 6.41 -19.68
C TYR A 16 20.39 6.34 -19.53
N GLU A 17 19.68 5.86 -20.55
CA GLU A 17 18.22 5.68 -20.49
C GLU A 17 17.82 4.72 -19.38
N HIS A 18 18.52 3.59 -19.24
CA HIS A 18 18.23 2.61 -18.19
C HIS A 18 18.39 3.19 -16.79
N ILE A 19 19.50 3.91 -16.54
CA ILE A 19 19.75 4.56 -15.26
C ILE A 19 18.72 5.68 -15.01
N MET A 20 18.35 6.44 -16.04
CA MET A 20 17.33 7.49 -15.95
C MET A 20 15.96 6.92 -15.58
N GLN A 21 15.55 5.83 -16.21
CA GLN A 21 14.29 5.14 -15.90
C GLN A 21 14.27 4.62 -14.47
N LYS A 22 15.35 3.94 -14.02
CA LYS A 22 15.47 3.47 -12.64
C LYS A 22 15.43 4.63 -11.64
N ALA A 23 16.23 5.67 -11.86
CA ALA A 23 16.24 6.85 -10.99
C ALA A 23 14.84 7.50 -10.89
N LYS A 24 14.11 7.59 -12.01
CA LYS A 24 12.73 8.09 -12.07
C LYS A 24 11.75 7.20 -11.30
N GLY A 25 11.88 5.87 -11.40
CA GLY A 25 11.08 4.90 -10.63
C GLY A 25 11.23 5.06 -9.11
N HIS A 26 12.41 5.49 -8.67
CA HIS A 26 12.72 5.78 -7.27
C HIS A 26 12.52 7.26 -6.87
N GLY A 27 12.12 8.14 -7.80
CA GLY A 27 11.94 9.56 -7.48
C GLY A 27 13.21 10.36 -7.24
N LEU A 28 14.35 9.81 -7.64
CA LEU A 28 15.66 10.39 -7.41
C LEU A 28 16.21 10.99 -8.69
N THR A 29 17.10 11.98 -8.54
CA THR A 29 17.94 12.39 -9.67
C THR A 29 18.97 11.30 -9.95
N ILE A 30 19.44 11.18 -11.20
CA ILE A 30 20.44 10.19 -11.60
C ILE A 30 21.67 10.20 -10.67
N SER A 31 22.20 11.39 -10.38
CA SER A 31 23.37 11.53 -9.50
C SER A 31 23.08 11.17 -8.03
N ARG A 32 21.83 11.27 -7.58
CA ARG A 32 21.44 10.81 -6.24
C ARG A 32 21.24 9.30 -6.24
N TYR A 33 20.52 8.75 -7.20
CA TYR A 33 20.34 7.31 -7.37
C TYR A 33 21.67 6.55 -7.42
N LEU A 34 22.62 6.98 -8.27
CA LEU A 34 23.93 6.34 -8.38
C LEU A 34 24.78 6.49 -7.12
N ARG A 35 24.71 7.64 -6.45
CA ARG A 35 25.44 7.85 -5.19
C ARG A 35 24.87 6.99 -4.08
N ASP A 36 23.54 6.93 -3.98
CA ASP A 36 22.86 6.17 -2.94
C ASP A 36 23.14 4.68 -3.15
N LEU A 37 23.08 4.18 -4.40
CA LEU A 37 23.56 2.84 -4.76
C LEU A 37 25.03 2.60 -4.41
N ALA A 38 25.94 3.50 -4.80
CA ALA A 38 27.37 3.32 -4.58
C ALA A 38 27.76 3.36 -3.09
N MET A 39 26.97 4.02 -2.26
CA MET A 39 27.13 4.07 -0.80
C MET A 39 26.31 3.00 -0.08
N ASN A 40 25.63 2.12 -0.83
CA ASN A 40 24.73 1.10 -0.31
C ASN A 40 23.62 1.69 0.60
N TYR A 41 23.18 2.91 0.29
CA TYR A 41 22.02 3.51 0.92
C TYR A 41 20.73 2.96 0.32
N PRO A 42 19.65 2.89 1.12
CA PRO A 42 18.33 2.58 0.63
C PRO A 42 17.90 3.42 -0.57
N VAL A 43 17.42 2.75 -1.61
CA VAL A 43 16.74 3.40 -2.72
C VAL A 43 15.30 2.92 -2.78
N ILE A 44 14.37 3.77 -2.29
CA ILE A 44 12.94 3.43 -2.17
C ILE A 44 12.23 3.71 -3.51
N CYS A 45 11.41 2.78 -3.98
CA CYS A 45 10.58 2.96 -5.18
C CYS A 45 9.34 3.82 -4.89
N ILE A 46 9.03 4.80 -5.75
CA ILE A 46 7.79 5.60 -5.61
C ILE A 46 6.55 4.74 -5.86
N VAL A 47 6.65 3.79 -6.80
CA VAL A 47 5.52 2.97 -7.26
C VAL A 47 4.93 2.15 -6.10
N ASP A 48 5.80 1.58 -5.25
CA ASP A 48 5.38 0.76 -4.11
C ASP A 48 4.74 1.60 -3.00
N GLN A 49 5.22 2.84 -2.80
CA GLN A 49 4.59 3.77 -1.86
C GLN A 49 3.18 4.16 -2.31
N LYS A 50 2.98 4.39 -3.61
CA LYS A 50 1.65 4.73 -4.15
C LYS A 50 0.69 3.54 -4.04
N ALA A 51 1.15 2.34 -4.38
CA ALA A 51 0.37 1.11 -4.25
C ALA A 51 -0.08 0.88 -2.80
N ALA A 52 0.82 1.05 -1.82
CA ALA A 52 0.48 0.91 -0.41
C ALA A 52 -0.56 1.95 0.06
N ILE A 53 -0.45 3.21 -0.39
CA ILE A 53 -1.42 4.27 -0.08
C ILE A 53 -2.79 3.94 -0.67
N ASP A 54 -2.85 3.48 -1.91
CA ASP A 54 -4.11 3.17 -2.57
C ASP A 54 -4.78 1.92 -1.95
N MET A 55 -4.00 0.91 -1.54
CA MET A 55 -4.51 -0.20 -0.72
C MET A 55 -5.10 0.27 0.62
N LEU A 56 -4.44 1.21 1.29
CA LEU A 56 -4.92 1.73 2.57
C LEU A 56 -6.24 2.52 2.43
N LYS A 57 -6.43 3.24 1.32
CA LYS A 57 -7.71 3.91 1.02
C LYS A 57 -8.84 2.91 0.82
N ILE A 58 -8.61 1.88 0.00
CA ILE A 58 -9.60 0.83 -0.26
C ILE A 58 -10.00 0.13 1.04
N ALA A 59 -9.02 -0.19 1.90
CA ALA A 59 -9.30 -0.72 3.22
C ALA A 59 -10.15 0.24 4.07
N GLY A 60 -9.86 1.55 4.06
CA GLY A 60 -10.65 2.55 4.77
C GLY A 60 -12.12 2.63 4.33
N ASP A 61 -12.35 2.60 3.02
CA ASP A 61 -13.71 2.64 2.44
C ASP A 61 -14.51 1.37 2.77
N LEU A 62 -13.86 0.21 2.74
CA LEU A 62 -14.48 -1.06 3.10
C LEU A 62 -14.92 -1.09 4.57
N GLY A 63 -14.10 -0.55 5.48
CA GLY A 63 -14.47 -0.45 6.90
C GLY A 63 -15.65 0.47 7.15
N ARG A 64 -15.77 1.56 6.38
CA ARG A 64 -16.96 2.42 6.42
C ARG A 64 -18.21 1.70 5.94
N LEU A 65 -18.12 0.95 4.84
CA LEU A 65 -19.24 0.16 4.31
C LEU A 65 -19.67 -0.94 5.29
N GLY A 66 -18.72 -1.68 5.87
CA GLY A 66 -18.99 -2.69 6.90
C GLY A 66 -19.65 -2.09 8.14
N GLY A 67 -19.16 -0.94 8.62
CA GLY A 67 -19.75 -0.23 9.75
C GLY A 67 -21.17 0.29 9.48
N LEU A 68 -21.42 0.86 8.30
CA LEU A 68 -22.75 1.29 7.88
C LEU A 68 -23.73 0.13 7.78
N PHE A 69 -23.26 -1.00 7.25
CA PHE A 69 -24.09 -2.18 7.09
C PHE A 69 -24.39 -2.85 8.44
N LYS A 70 -23.41 -2.93 9.36
CA LYS A 70 -23.63 -3.36 10.75
C LYS A 70 -24.62 -2.44 11.46
N HIS A 71 -24.49 -1.12 11.29
CA HIS A 71 -25.45 -0.15 11.83
C HIS A 71 -26.86 -0.34 11.26
N TRP A 72 -26.98 -0.62 9.96
CA TRP A 72 -28.25 -0.92 9.32
C TRP A 72 -28.88 -2.24 9.85
N LEU A 73 -28.08 -3.27 10.12
CA LEU A 73 -28.56 -4.52 10.70
C LEU A 73 -29.10 -4.32 12.12
N VAL A 74 -28.36 -3.58 12.96
CA VAL A 74 -28.76 -3.25 14.33
C VAL A 74 -30.01 -2.34 14.35
N GLY A 75 -30.08 -1.36 13.45
CA GLY A 75 -31.22 -0.44 13.37
C GLY A 75 -32.53 -1.06 12.86
N ASN A 76 -32.47 -2.20 12.17
CA ASN A 76 -33.64 -2.91 11.65
C ASN A 76 -34.00 -4.15 12.49
N GLU A 77 -33.49 -4.25 13.72
CA GLU A 77 -33.67 -5.47 14.52
C GLU A 77 -35.13 -5.79 14.89
N GLU A 78 -35.99 -4.78 14.92
CA GLU A 78 -37.41 -4.91 15.28
C GLU A 78 -38.28 -5.38 14.10
N SER A 79 -37.81 -5.19 12.85
CA SER A 79 -38.49 -5.60 11.62
C SER A 79 -37.82 -6.82 10.99
N LYS A 80 -37.51 -7.87 11.78
CA LYS A 80 -36.89 -9.12 11.31
C LYS A 80 -37.94 -10.18 10.87
N PRO A 81 -38.54 -10.15 9.65
CA PRO A 81 -39.00 -11.39 9.05
C PRO A 81 -37.75 -12.20 8.69
N ASN A 82 -37.82 -13.54 8.85
CA ASN A 82 -36.76 -14.42 8.35
C ASN A 82 -36.56 -14.14 6.85
N PHE A 83 -35.45 -13.50 6.50
CA PHE A 83 -35.18 -12.89 5.20
C PHE A 83 -35.25 -13.88 4.03
N SER A 84 -35.10 -15.17 4.34
CA SER A 84 -35.60 -16.30 3.58
C SER A 84 -35.46 -17.53 4.48
N GLY A 85 -36.27 -18.58 4.32
CA GLY A 85 -36.16 -19.83 5.11
C GLY A 85 -34.81 -20.57 5.00
N LYS A 86 -33.80 -19.98 4.34
CA LYS A 86 -32.44 -20.52 4.14
C LYS A 86 -31.31 -19.64 4.68
N ARG A 87 -31.56 -18.38 5.06
CA ARG A 87 -30.51 -17.45 5.51
C ARG A 87 -31.03 -16.58 6.65
N THR A 88 -30.27 -16.54 7.72
CA THR A 88 -30.55 -15.81 8.96
C THR A 88 -29.72 -14.53 8.99
N TYR A 89 -30.17 -13.50 9.69
CA TYR A 89 -29.39 -12.28 9.94
C TYR A 89 -28.02 -12.56 10.60
N LYS A 90 -27.90 -13.68 11.32
CA LYS A 90 -26.63 -14.15 11.90
C LYS A 90 -25.58 -14.50 10.84
N ASP A 91 -26.00 -15.07 9.71
CA ASP A 91 -25.12 -15.37 8.57
C ASP A 91 -24.63 -14.08 7.90
N ILE A 92 -25.44 -13.01 7.99
CA ILE A 92 -25.09 -11.70 7.45
C ILE A 92 -24.08 -10.99 8.35
N ASP A 93 -24.26 -11.03 9.68
CA ASP A 93 -23.26 -10.51 10.63
C ASP A 93 -21.91 -11.21 10.47
N GLU A 94 -21.91 -12.53 10.26
CA GLU A 94 -20.69 -13.32 10.07
C GLU A 94 -19.92 -12.91 8.80
N ILE A 95 -20.61 -12.68 7.68
CA ILE A 95 -20.01 -12.14 6.45
C ILE A 95 -19.43 -10.74 6.67
N VAL A 96 -20.08 -9.92 7.50
CA VAL A 96 -19.59 -8.55 7.79
C VAL A 96 -18.33 -8.58 8.63
N ASP A 97 -18.30 -9.46 9.63
CA ASP A 97 -17.11 -9.65 10.45
C ASP A 97 -15.95 -10.23 9.60
N GLU A 98 -16.21 -11.15 8.66
CA GLU A 98 -15.19 -11.61 7.68
C GLU A 98 -14.65 -10.47 6.79
N ILE A 99 -15.53 -9.56 6.33
CA ILE A 99 -15.11 -8.38 5.54
C ILE A 99 -14.21 -7.45 6.37
N LEU A 100 -14.52 -7.27 7.65
CA LEU A 100 -13.72 -6.47 8.57
C LEU A 100 -12.36 -7.13 8.85
N ASP A 101 -12.32 -8.45 8.98
CA ASP A 101 -11.06 -9.19 9.18
C ASP A 101 -10.16 -9.12 7.93
N LEU A 102 -10.73 -9.26 6.73
CA LEU A 102 -10.01 -9.08 5.47
C LEU A 102 -9.47 -7.65 5.32
N GLN A 103 -10.18 -6.64 5.83
CA GLN A 103 -9.71 -5.26 5.87
C GLN A 103 -8.48 -5.09 6.78
N ILE A 104 -8.48 -5.73 7.95
CA ILE A 104 -7.33 -5.70 8.89
C ILE A 104 -6.12 -6.33 8.21
N LEU A 105 -6.31 -7.47 7.55
CA LEU A 105 -5.25 -8.17 6.82
C LEU A 105 -4.69 -7.32 5.66
N LEU A 106 -5.55 -6.66 4.88
CA LEU A 106 -5.13 -5.71 3.84
C LEU A 106 -4.31 -4.54 4.40
N LYS A 107 -4.72 -4.00 5.55
CA LYS A 107 -4.00 -2.92 6.22
C LYS A 107 -2.62 -3.38 6.73
N GLU A 108 -2.52 -4.59 7.26
CA GLU A 108 -1.24 -5.18 7.67
C GLU A 108 -0.31 -5.42 6.48
N GLN A 109 -0.82 -5.93 5.36
CA GLN A 109 -0.04 -6.12 4.14
C GLN A 109 0.44 -4.79 3.55
N ALA A 110 -0.42 -3.76 3.51
CA ALA A 110 -0.02 -2.42 3.10
C ALA A 110 1.07 -1.85 4.02
N LYS A 111 0.98 -2.10 5.34
CA LYS A 111 1.99 -1.68 6.31
C LYS A 111 3.31 -2.45 6.16
N LYS A 112 3.26 -3.75 5.85
CA LYS A 112 4.44 -4.55 5.49
C LYS A 112 5.08 -4.02 4.23
N LEU A 113 4.34 -3.75 3.16
CA LEU A 113 4.89 -3.10 1.97
C LEU A 113 5.55 -1.74 2.28
N MET A 114 5.02 -0.96 3.23
CA MET A 114 5.69 0.26 3.69
C MET A 114 6.93 0.02 4.56
N ASN A 115 7.01 -1.11 5.27
CA ASN A 115 8.09 -1.46 6.21
C ASN A 115 9.19 -2.36 5.62
N ASP A 116 8.89 -3.29 4.71
CA ASP A 116 9.86 -4.11 3.98
C ASP A 116 10.73 -3.19 3.11
N ASN A 117 10.13 -2.11 2.60
CA ASN A 117 10.84 -0.95 2.04
C ASN A 117 11.83 -0.27 3.00
N LYS A 118 11.85 -0.63 4.29
CA LYS A 118 12.74 -0.13 5.34
C LYS A 118 13.71 -1.21 5.85
N GLU A 119 13.33 -2.49 5.80
CA GLU A 119 14.17 -3.64 6.23
C GLU A 119 15.10 -4.16 5.14
N ASP A 120 14.77 -4.01 3.84
CA ASP A 120 15.75 -4.14 2.74
C ASP A 120 16.83 -3.04 2.77
N ASN A 121 16.84 -2.21 3.83
CA ASN A 121 17.88 -1.23 4.11
C ASN A 121 18.49 -1.30 5.51
N ILE A 122 18.89 -2.52 5.90
CA ILE A 122 19.99 -2.77 6.84
C ILE A 122 21.08 -3.58 6.14
#